data_AF-A0A956IZ76-F1
#
_entry.id   AF-A0A956IZ76-F1
#
_cell.length_a   1.000
_cell.length_b   1.000
_cell.length_c   1.000
_cell.angle_alpha   90.00
_cell.angle_beta   90.00
_cell.angle_gamma   90.00
#
_symmetry.space_group_name_H-M   'P 1'
#
loop_
_entity.id
_entity.type
_entity.pdbx_description
1 polymer ?
#
loop_
_entity_poly.entity_id
_entity_poly.type
_entity_poly.pdbx_seq_one_letter_code
_entity_poly.pdbx_strand_id
1 'polypeptide(L)'
;MIGRWLRRDRRASTQTTTGTGTGTGTGTCDDVILTWLGVLEAAARGDLEARAMAVPGTADLAHVQQFRHALNLLLDRVDAYVRESAASLTAASEARYYRRFLLDGTAGSFRTGAQTINDAIATMA
;
A
#
# COMPACT_ATOMS: atom_id res chain seq x y z
N MET A 1 -20.92 -12.12 -2.61
CA MET A 1 -20.92 -11.50 -3.95
C MET A 1 -19.56 -10.88 -4.18
N ILE A 2 -18.67 -11.59 -4.88
CA ILE A 2 -17.25 -11.25 -5.02
C ILE A 2 -17.05 -10.52 -6.36
N GLY A 3 -16.43 -9.35 -6.29
CA GLY A 3 -16.32 -8.37 -7.36
C GLY A 3 -15.56 -8.90 -8.58
N ARG A 4 -16.30 -9.00 -9.68
CA ARG A 4 -15.85 -9.12 -11.07
C ARG A 4 -15.10 -7.86 -11.51
N TRP A 5 -13.86 -7.69 -11.06
CA TRP A 5 -13.01 -6.55 -11.47
C TRP A 5 -11.57 -6.99 -11.69
N LEU A 6 -11.34 -7.82 -12.72
CA LEU A 6 -9.99 -7.96 -13.30
C LEU A 6 -10.02 -8.48 -14.75
N ARG A 7 -10.89 -7.90 -15.59
CA ARG A 7 -10.76 -8.07 -17.04
C ARG A 7 -11.23 -6.80 -17.74
N ARG A 8 -10.35 -5.79 -17.79
CA ARG A 8 -10.40 -4.80 -18.86
C ARG A 8 -9.53 -5.33 -19.99
N ASP A 9 -10.21 -5.67 -21.07
CA ASP A 9 -9.63 -6.12 -22.32
C ASP A 9 -8.58 -5.11 -22.82
N ARG A 10 -7.33 -5.57 -22.92
CA ARG A 10 -6.35 -4.95 -23.82
C ARG A 10 -6.78 -5.23 -25.26
N ARG A 11 -7.76 -4.47 -25.75
CA ARG A 11 -7.97 -4.35 -27.20
C ARG A 11 -6.93 -3.36 -27.72
N ALA A 12 -6.09 -3.90 -28.59
CA ALA A 12 -5.06 -3.22 -29.35
C ALA A 12 -5.57 -1.89 -29.91
N SER A 13 -4.94 -0.80 -29.48
CA SER A 13 -4.94 0.45 -30.22
C SER A 13 -3.61 0.49 -30.96
N THR A 14 -3.57 -0.01 -32.18
CA THR A 14 -2.52 0.33 -33.14
C THR A 14 -2.66 1.81 -33.46
N GLN A 15 -1.94 2.68 -32.74
CA GLN A 15 -1.62 4.01 -33.22
C GLN A 15 -0.28 3.94 -33.95
N THR A 16 -0.37 3.80 -35.26
CA THR A 16 0.65 4.31 -36.17
C THR A 16 0.67 5.83 -35.98
N THR A 17 1.74 6.38 -35.43
CA THR A 17 2.01 7.81 -35.50
C THR A 17 3.47 8.00 -35.86
N THR A 18 3.70 8.17 -37.16
CA THR A 18 4.87 8.86 -37.69
C THR A 18 4.72 10.32 -37.28
N GLY A 19 5.55 10.78 -36.34
CA GLY A 19 5.50 12.15 -35.85
C GLY A 19 6.62 12.43 -34.85
N THR A 20 7.71 13.01 -35.36
CA THR A 20 8.75 13.64 -34.56
C THR A 20 8.14 14.79 -33.77
N GLY A 21 7.89 14.59 -32.48
CA GLY A 21 7.31 15.58 -31.59
C GLY A 21 7.81 15.38 -30.16
N THR A 22 8.66 16.29 -29.71
CA THR A 22 9.12 16.49 -28.33
C THR A 22 7.96 16.80 -27.39
N GLY A 23 7.27 15.75 -26.93
CA GLY A 23 6.19 15.82 -25.94
C GLY A 23 6.29 14.67 -24.93
N THR A 24 7.47 14.43 -24.38
CA THR A 24 7.79 13.23 -23.57
C THR A 24 7.49 13.35 -22.07
N GLY A 25 7.03 14.51 -21.59
CA GLY A 25 6.85 14.75 -20.14
C GLY A 25 5.48 14.37 -19.56
N THR A 26 4.39 14.73 -20.24
CA THR A 26 3.04 14.65 -19.63
C THR A 26 2.47 13.23 -19.61
N GLY A 27 2.67 12.45 -20.69
CA GLY A 27 2.13 11.09 -20.77
C GLY A 27 2.69 10.14 -19.70
N THR A 28 3.99 10.22 -19.43
CA THR A 28 4.64 9.38 -18.42
C THR A 28 4.19 9.72 -16.99
N CYS A 29 3.92 11.01 -16.71
CA CYS A 29 3.37 11.41 -15.41
C CYS A 29 1.95 10.87 -15.21
N ASP A 30 1.10 11.01 -16.22
CA ASP A 30 -0.27 10.48 -16.18
C ASP A 30 -0.29 8.96 -16.00
N ASP A 31 0.61 8.23 -16.68
CA ASP A 31 0.75 6.78 -16.52
C ASP A 31 1.12 6.37 -15.09
N VAL A 32 2.05 7.11 -14.45
CA VAL A 32 2.42 6.92 -13.03
C VAL A 32 1.22 7.15 -12.13
N ILE A 33 0.52 8.27 -12.31
CA ILE A 33 -0.64 8.65 -11.50
C ILE A 33 -1.74 7.59 -11.62
N LEU A 34 -2.13 7.22 -12.84
CA LEU A 34 -3.22 6.25 -13.07
C LEU A 34 -2.86 4.86 -12.52
N THR A 35 -1.60 4.43 -12.68
CA THR A 35 -1.15 3.14 -12.16
C THR A 35 -1.21 3.09 -10.63
N TRP A 36 -0.71 4.13 -9.95
CA TRP A 36 -0.64 4.13 -8.49
C TRP A 36 -1.95 4.56 -7.83
N LEU A 37 -2.81 5.30 -8.52
CA LEU A 37 -4.18 5.54 -8.09
C LEU A 37 -4.93 4.21 -7.94
N GLY A 38 -4.80 3.28 -8.89
CA GLY A 38 -5.39 1.95 -8.78
C GLY A 38 -4.90 1.16 -7.55
N VAL A 39 -3.65 1.36 -7.13
CA VAL A 39 -3.08 0.77 -5.91
C VAL A 39 -3.73 1.38 -4.67
N LEU A 40 -3.89 2.71 -4.63
CA LEU A 40 -4.56 3.40 -3.52
C LEU A 40 -6.04 3.00 -3.42
N GLU A 41 -6.74 2.86 -4.55
CA GLU A 41 -8.13 2.38 -4.59
C GLU A 41 -8.27 0.92 -4.13
N ALA A 42 -7.26 0.07 -4.40
CA ALA A 42 -7.21 -1.28 -3.87
C ALA A 42 -6.99 -1.28 -2.36
N ALA A 43 -6.00 -0.51 -1.88
CA ALA A 43 -5.69 -0.37 -0.46
C ALA A 43 -6.88 0.20 0.34
N ALA A 44 -7.59 1.18 -0.20
CA ALA A 44 -8.80 1.75 0.42
C ALA A 44 -9.93 0.72 0.60
N ARG A 45 -9.93 -0.35 -0.21
CA ARG A 45 -10.86 -1.49 -0.08
C ARG A 45 -10.31 -2.63 0.77
N GLY A 46 -9.15 -2.44 1.41
CA GLY A 46 -8.51 -3.42 2.28
C GLY A 46 -7.51 -4.34 1.59
N ASP A 47 -7.23 -4.17 0.29
CA ASP A 47 -6.16 -4.91 -0.38
C ASP A 47 -4.81 -4.19 -0.17
N LEU A 48 -4.20 -4.46 0.99
CA LEU A 48 -2.91 -3.89 1.38
C LEU A 48 -1.72 -4.62 0.75
N GLU A 49 -1.96 -5.66 -0.04
CA GLU A 49 -0.93 -6.39 -0.79
C GLU A 49 -0.74 -5.83 -2.21
N ALA A 50 -1.60 -4.91 -2.65
CA ALA A 50 -1.39 -4.14 -3.87
C ALA A 50 -0.06 -3.37 -3.80
N ARG A 51 0.67 -3.32 -4.92
CA ARG A 51 1.99 -2.67 -4.98
C ARG A 51 2.07 -1.67 -6.12
N ALA A 52 2.61 -0.50 -5.80
CA ALA A 52 3.07 0.45 -6.79
C ALA A 52 4.27 -0.16 -7.53
N MET A 53 4.11 -0.44 -8.82
CA MET A 53 5.14 -0.99 -9.70
C MET A 53 5.90 0.11 -10.44
N ALA A 54 7.08 -0.21 -10.97
CA ALA A 54 7.84 0.70 -11.83
C ALA A 54 7.06 0.95 -13.11
N VAL A 55 7.05 2.20 -13.57
CA VAL A 55 6.45 2.59 -14.83
C VAL A 55 7.57 2.72 -15.88
N PRO A 56 7.40 2.16 -17.09
CA PRO A 56 8.39 2.30 -18.15
C PRO A 56 8.74 3.77 -18.42
N GLY A 57 10.01 4.07 -18.64
CA GLY A 57 10.47 5.44 -18.90
C GLY A 57 10.68 6.32 -17.66
N THR A 58 10.46 5.81 -16.44
CA THR A 58 10.67 6.60 -15.21
C THR A 58 11.91 6.22 -14.41
N ALA A 59 12.76 5.33 -14.93
CA ALA A 59 13.87 4.76 -14.16
C ALA A 59 14.86 5.83 -13.66
N ASP A 60 15.13 6.85 -14.48
CA ASP A 60 16.07 7.93 -14.14
C ASP A 60 15.41 9.07 -13.32
N LEU A 61 14.10 8.99 -13.07
CA LEU A 61 13.36 9.99 -12.32
C LEU A 61 13.36 9.66 -10.83
N ALA A 62 14.38 10.13 -10.11
CA ALA A 62 14.58 9.84 -8.69
C ALA A 62 13.35 10.12 -7.81
N HIS A 63 12.60 11.20 -8.08
CA HIS A 63 11.39 11.55 -7.33
C HIS A 63 10.25 10.53 -7.54
N VAL A 64 10.12 9.95 -8.74
CA VAL A 64 9.16 8.87 -9.02
C VAL A 64 9.55 7.63 -8.21
N GLN A 65 10.83 7.25 -8.23
CA GLN A 65 11.32 6.11 -7.46
C GLN A 65 11.10 6.29 -5.94
N GLN A 66 11.35 7.49 -5.42
CA GLN A 66 11.11 7.82 -4.02
C GLN A 66 9.62 7.76 -3.67
N PHE A 67 8.74 8.31 -4.51
CA PHE A 67 7.29 8.25 -4.27
C PHE A 67 6.79 6.80 -4.29
N ARG A 68 7.23 5.97 -5.25
CA ARG A 68 6.92 4.53 -5.28
C ARG A 68 7.32 3.84 -3.97
N HIS A 69 8.54 4.09 -3.51
CA HIS A 69 9.05 3.49 -2.28
C HIS A 69 8.24 3.94 -1.06
N ALA A 70 7.97 5.24 -0.92
CA ALA A 70 7.19 5.79 0.17
C ALA A 70 5.75 5.24 0.20
N LEU A 71 5.12 5.10 -0.97
CA LEU A 71 3.78 4.53 -1.10
C LEU A 71 3.73 3.07 -0.64
N ASN A 72 4.63 2.22 -1.15
CA ASN A 72 4.68 0.81 -0.75
C ASN A 72 5.02 0.67 0.75
N LEU A 73 5.97 1.45 1.25
CA LEU A 73 6.33 1.44 2.66
C LEU A 73 5.17 1.86 3.57
N LEU A 74 4.30 2.79 3.13
CA LEU A 74 3.08 3.12 3.86
C LEU A 74 2.12 1.93 3.90
N LEU A 75 1.91 1.24 2.77
CA LEU A 75 1.05 0.06 2.72
C LEU A 75 1.56 -1.06 3.63
N ASP A 76 2.87 -1.33 3.61
CA ASP A 76 3.50 -2.34 4.47
C ASP A 76 3.29 -2.01 5.96
N ARG A 77 3.37 -0.73 6.34
CA ARG A 77 3.13 -0.29 7.72
C ARG A 77 1.67 -0.43 8.14
N VAL A 78 0.74 -0.07 7.25
CA VAL A 78 -0.70 -0.23 7.52
C VAL A 78 -1.05 -1.71 7.65
N ASP A 79 -0.51 -2.56 6.77
CA ASP A 79 -0.73 -4.00 6.81
C ASP A 79 -0.18 -4.62 8.10
N ALA A 80 1.09 -4.34 8.43
CA ALA A 80 1.69 -4.80 9.67
C ALA A 80 0.87 -4.35 10.90
N TYR A 81 0.40 -3.09 10.89
CA TYR A 81 -0.42 -2.58 11.99
C TYR A 81 -1.75 -3.33 12.14
N VAL A 82 -2.48 -3.56 11.04
CA VAL A 82 -3.74 -4.31 11.06
C VAL A 82 -3.51 -5.74 11.52
N ARG A 83 -2.48 -6.40 10.97
CA ARG A 83 -2.10 -7.77 11.27
C ARG A 83 -1.76 -7.97 12.74
N GLU A 84 -0.87 -7.13 13.29
CA GLU A 84 -0.42 -7.20 14.69
C GLU A 84 -1.53 -6.78 15.67
N SER A 85 -2.38 -5.83 15.30
CA SER A 85 -3.58 -5.47 16.08
C SER A 85 -4.51 -6.67 16.22
N ALA A 86 -4.88 -7.30 15.10
CA ALA A 86 -5.77 -8.47 15.12
C ALA A 86 -5.16 -9.62 15.91
N ALA A 87 -3.89 -9.92 15.66
CA ALA A 87 -3.12 -10.93 16.36
C ALA A 87 -3.13 -10.79 17.89
N SER A 88 -2.81 -9.60 18.38
CA SER A 88 -2.73 -9.31 19.81
C SER A 88 -4.11 -9.31 20.47
N LEU A 89 -5.11 -8.71 19.83
CA LEU A 89 -6.48 -8.66 20.34
C LEU A 89 -7.20 -10.00 20.31
N THR A 90 -7.00 -10.83 19.28
CA THR A 90 -7.53 -12.22 19.27
C THR A 90 -6.99 -13.01 20.45
N ALA A 91 -5.68 -12.94 20.72
CA ALA A 91 -5.10 -13.63 21.87
C ALA A 91 -5.68 -13.11 23.20
N ALA A 92 -5.79 -11.79 23.37
CA ALA A 92 -6.40 -11.20 24.55
C ALA A 92 -7.87 -11.63 24.73
N SER A 93 -8.64 -11.73 23.64
CA SER A 93 -10.05 -12.19 23.68
C SER A 93 -10.21 -13.64 24.14
N GLU A 94 -9.14 -14.44 24.01
CA GLU A 94 -9.06 -15.82 24.49
C GLU A 94 -8.41 -15.93 25.89
N ALA A 95 -8.33 -14.82 26.63
CA ALA A 95 -7.64 -14.71 27.91
C ALA A 95 -6.12 -15.04 27.87
N ARG A 96 -5.49 -14.90 26.70
CA ARG A 96 -4.04 -15.11 26.49
C ARG A 96 -3.30 -13.77 26.43
N TYR A 97 -3.06 -13.16 27.58
CA TYR A 97 -2.51 -11.79 27.69
C TYR A 97 -0.99 -11.66 27.49
N TYR A 98 -0.28 -12.79 27.42
CA TYR A 98 1.17 -12.79 27.17
C TYR A 98 1.53 -12.32 25.75
N ARG A 99 0.59 -12.38 24.80
CA ARG A 99 0.83 -11.91 23.44
C ARG A 99 0.63 -10.40 23.37
N ARG A 100 1.67 -9.71 22.87
CA ARG A 100 1.73 -8.27 22.71
C ARG A 100 1.82 -7.91 21.23
N PHE A 101 1.35 -6.72 20.88
CA PHE A 101 1.65 -6.10 19.60
C PHE A 101 3.17 -5.88 19.50
N LEU A 102 3.78 -6.29 18.39
CA LEU A 102 5.20 -6.07 18.10
C LEU A 102 5.49 -4.61 17.72
N LEU A 103 6.25 -3.90 18.56
CA LEU A 103 6.53 -2.47 18.33
C LEU A 103 7.62 -2.21 17.28
N ASP A 104 8.42 -3.22 16.92
CA ASP A 104 9.50 -3.05 15.95
C ASP A 104 8.95 -2.70 14.57
N GLY A 105 9.62 -1.79 13.87
CA GLY A 105 9.17 -1.29 12.57
C GLY A 105 8.01 -0.28 12.62
N THR A 106 7.36 -0.09 13.78
CA THR A 106 6.36 0.98 13.97
C THR A 106 7.00 2.31 14.36
N ALA A 107 6.42 3.43 13.90
CA ALA A 107 6.89 4.77 14.24
C ALA A 107 5.71 5.75 14.31
N GLY A 108 5.90 6.88 15.00
CA GLY A 108 4.88 7.92 15.14
C GLY A 108 3.54 7.38 15.65
N SER A 109 2.44 7.79 15.02
CA SER A 109 1.08 7.40 15.42
C SER A 109 0.84 5.89 15.44
N PHE A 110 1.47 5.12 14.55
CA PHE A 110 1.38 3.65 14.57
C PHE A 110 1.95 3.07 15.86
N ARG A 111 3.10 3.59 16.30
CA ARG A 111 3.74 3.15 17.54
C ARG A 111 2.89 3.52 18.76
N THR A 112 2.36 4.75 18.80
CA THR A 112 1.49 5.19 19.88
C THR A 112 0.24 4.33 19.99
N GLY A 113 -0.45 4.05 18.87
CA GLY A 113 -1.63 3.16 18.87
C GLY A 113 -1.30 1.74 19.33
N ALA A 114 -0.17 1.18 18.87
CA ALA A 114 0.31 -0.12 19.28
C ALA A 114 0.65 -0.20 20.77
N GLN A 115 1.24 0.86 21.34
CA GLN A 115 1.49 0.99 22.78
C GLN A 115 0.18 1.02 23.56
N THR A 116 -0.83 1.78 23.11
CA THR A 116 -2.15 1.81 23.75
C THR A 116 -2.81 0.42 23.77
N ILE A 117 -2.76 -0.34 22.68
CA ILE A 117 -3.28 -1.72 22.62
C ILE A 117 -2.56 -2.58 23.67
N ASN A 118 -1.24 -2.49 23.69
CA ASN A 118 -0.42 -3.17 24.67
C ASN A 118 -0.82 -2.78 26.09
N ASP A 119 -0.83 -1.50 26.45
CA ASP A 119 -1.17 -1.06 27.80
C ASP A 119 -2.55 -1.57 28.26
N ALA A 120 -3.55 -1.54 27.37
CA ALA A 120 -4.86 -2.13 27.65
C ALA A 120 -4.78 -3.64 27.96
N ILE A 121 -4.09 -4.44 27.13
CA ILE A 121 -3.90 -5.87 27.39
C ILE A 121 -3.19 -6.11 28.73
N ALA A 122 -2.26 -5.24 29.13
CA ALA A 122 -1.53 -5.41 30.39
C ALA A 122 -2.43 -5.23 31.62
N THR A 123 -3.50 -4.44 31.52
CA THR A 123 -4.48 -4.28 32.61
C THR A 123 -5.39 -5.51 32.81
N MET A 124 -5.43 -6.43 31.84
CA MET A 124 -6.24 -7.65 31.87
C MET A 124 -5.46 -8.88 32.38
N ALA A 125 -4.13 -8.81 32.34
CA ALA A 125 -3.21 -9.87 32.76
C ALA A 125 -3.13 -9.98 34.28
#